data_AF-A0A1B6HUH0-F1
#
_entry.id   AF-A0A1B6HUH0-F1
#
_cell.length_a   1.000
_cell.length_b   1.000
_cell.length_c   1.000
_cell.angle_alpha   90.00
_cell.angle_beta   90.00
_cell.angle_gamma   90.00
#
_symmetry.space_group_name_H-M   'P 1'
#
loop_
_entity.id
_entity.type
_entity.pdbx_description
1 polymer ?
#
loop_
_entity_poly.entity_id
_entity_poly.type
_entity_poly.pdbx_seq_one_letter_code
_entity_poly.pdbx_strand_id
1 'polypeptide(L)'
;MTFLLQVMWGQLTAAERHESALQLQSLAAQCEGAPVPLVLDSGLVIPPVNLVMVPTTESFVVQNLKSHLRPVKLEKTKENFGPFLFTPINFGSLERKSNKASNKIDYLWVAEELCEVKLELSNPFPFELEVSNMRLLTSGAVFESLPLTLTLPPDATNVGVTLSGTSKEVGQLEITGYSTHTLGVKSNCRLKNIPRIGESMFSVEVIPALPLLQVSSPLPTK
;
A
#
# COMPACT_ATOMS: atom_id res chain seq x y z
N MET A 1 -20.56 -2.66 17.23
CA MET A 1 -20.38 -3.86 16.40
C MET A 1 -19.00 -3.95 15.75
N THR A 2 -18.48 -2.87 15.14
CA THR A 2 -17.11 -2.84 14.58
C THR A 2 -16.03 -3.28 15.59
N PHE A 3 -16.08 -2.76 16.82
CA PHE A 3 -15.17 -3.16 17.89
C PHE A 3 -15.23 -4.67 18.19
N LEU A 4 -16.44 -5.24 18.27
CA LEU A 4 -16.66 -6.65 18.55
C LEU A 4 -16.01 -7.52 17.46
N LEU A 5 -16.33 -7.26 16.19
CA LEU A 5 -15.78 -8.00 15.06
C LEU A 5 -14.25 -7.93 15.02
N GLN A 6 -13.65 -6.76 15.22
CA GLN A 6 -12.20 -6.61 15.10
C GLN A 6 -11.44 -7.16 16.32
N VAL A 7 -11.89 -6.85 17.54
CA VAL A 7 -11.14 -7.14 18.78
C VAL A 7 -11.40 -8.56 19.26
N MET A 8 -12.63 -9.06 19.10
CA MET A 8 -13.01 -10.39 19.53
C MET A 8 -12.99 -11.42 18.39
N TRP A 9 -12.43 -11.08 17.22
CA TRP A 9 -12.41 -11.95 16.04
C TRP A 9 -12.04 -13.40 16.37
N GLY A 10 -10.93 -13.61 17.08
CA GLY A 10 -10.43 -14.95 17.44
C GLY A 10 -11.30 -15.71 18.45
N GLN A 11 -12.16 -15.03 19.20
CA GLN A 11 -13.06 -15.62 20.19
C GLN A 11 -14.45 -15.95 19.62
N LEU A 12 -14.86 -15.24 18.57
CA LEU A 12 -16.14 -15.49 17.90
C LEU A 12 -16.06 -16.71 17.00
N THR A 13 -17.11 -17.53 17.04
CA THR A 13 -17.35 -18.61 16.07
C THR A 13 -17.65 -18.03 14.68
N ALA A 14 -17.55 -18.84 13.63
CA ALA A 14 -17.88 -18.41 12.27
C ALA A 14 -19.33 -17.89 12.15
N ALA A 15 -20.27 -18.53 12.86
CA ALA A 15 -21.67 -18.13 12.89
C ALA A 15 -21.86 -16.75 13.57
N GLU A 16 -21.23 -16.51 14.72
CA GLU A 16 -21.32 -15.22 15.43
C GLU A 16 -20.65 -14.08 14.64
N ARG A 17 -19.53 -14.37 13.96
CA ARG A 17 -18.88 -13.40 13.05
C ARG A 17 -19.82 -13.02 11.92
N HIS A 18 -20.45 -14.02 11.29
CA HIS A 18 -21.41 -13.81 10.22
C HIS A 18 -22.61 -12.98 10.67
N GLU A 19 -23.22 -13.33 11.81
CA GLU A 19 -24.36 -12.58 12.37
C GLU A 19 -23.96 -11.13 12.70
N SER A 20 -22.80 -10.94 13.34
CA SER A 20 -22.28 -9.62 13.68
C SER A 20 -22.00 -8.76 12.44
N ALA A 21 -21.55 -9.38 11.34
CA ALA A 21 -21.31 -8.70 10.07
C ALA A 21 -22.63 -8.22 9.42
N LEU A 22 -23.66 -9.06 9.41
CA LEU A 22 -24.99 -8.69 8.92
C LEU A 22 -25.62 -7.58 9.76
N GLN A 23 -25.52 -7.67 11.10
CA GLN A 23 -25.98 -6.62 12.00
C GLN A 23 -25.23 -5.31 11.75
N LEU A 24 -23.91 -5.36 11.58
CA LEU A 24 -23.10 -4.18 11.26
C LEU A 24 -23.54 -3.54 9.94
N GLN A 25 -23.75 -4.35 8.90
CA GLN A 25 -24.21 -3.85 7.59
C GLN A 25 -25.58 -3.18 7.69
N SER A 26 -26.51 -3.78 8.43
CA SER A 26 -27.85 -3.21 8.66
C SER A 26 -27.80 -1.87 9.40
N LEU A 27 -26.96 -1.77 10.44
CA LEU A 27 -26.75 -0.52 11.17
C LEU A 27 -26.07 0.54 10.29
N ALA A 28 -25.04 0.14 9.54
CA ALA A 28 -24.28 1.04 8.69
C ALA A 28 -25.10 1.60 7.52
N ALA A 29 -26.14 0.89 7.08
CA ALA A 29 -27.09 1.39 6.09
C ALA A 29 -27.90 2.60 6.59
N GLN A 30 -28.10 2.74 7.91
CA GLN A 30 -28.80 3.88 8.51
C GLN A 30 -27.84 5.05 8.79
N CYS A 31 -26.62 4.74 9.19
CA CYS A 31 -25.57 5.72 9.46
C CYS A 31 -24.21 5.12 9.10
N GLU A 32 -23.50 5.78 8.20
CA GLU A 32 -22.17 5.32 7.77
C GLU A 32 -21.22 5.20 8.96
N GLY A 33 -20.52 4.07 9.06
CA GLY A 33 -19.57 3.83 10.13
C GLY A 33 -18.22 4.49 9.87
N ALA A 34 -17.66 5.14 10.90
CA ALA A 34 -16.31 5.69 10.87
C ALA A 34 -15.54 5.28 12.14
N PRO A 35 -14.20 5.21 12.09
CA PRO A 35 -13.37 4.84 13.22
C PRO A 35 -13.20 6.06 14.12
N VAL A 36 -14.22 6.36 14.93
CA VAL A 36 -14.27 7.50 15.87
C VAL A 36 -14.18 6.96 17.31
N PRO A 37 -13.41 7.61 18.20
CA PRO A 37 -13.42 7.24 19.62
C PRO A 37 -14.80 7.45 20.22
N LEU A 38 -15.26 6.50 21.03
CA LEU A 38 -16.54 6.58 21.72
C LEU A 38 -16.29 6.84 23.20
N VAL A 39 -16.98 7.82 23.77
CA VAL A 39 -16.95 8.10 25.21
C VAL A 39 -18.21 7.50 25.82
N LEU A 40 -18.04 6.59 26.78
CA LEU A 40 -19.14 6.01 27.54
C LEU A 40 -19.55 6.94 28.67
N ASP A 41 -20.78 6.78 29.17
CA ASP A 41 -21.30 7.54 30.32
C ASP A 41 -20.47 7.32 31.60
N SER A 42 -19.73 6.21 31.68
CA SER A 42 -18.78 5.92 32.74
C SER A 42 -17.48 6.75 32.68
N GLY A 43 -17.30 7.56 31.64
CA GLY A 43 -16.08 8.30 31.34
C GLY A 43 -14.99 7.47 30.64
N LEU A 44 -15.24 6.18 30.38
CA LEU A 44 -14.31 5.32 29.63
C LEU A 44 -14.32 5.68 28.14
N VAL A 45 -13.15 5.82 27.54
CA VAL A 45 -12.98 6.08 26.11
C VAL A 45 -12.62 4.79 25.39
N ILE A 46 -13.49 4.35 24.48
CA ILE A 46 -13.22 3.26 23.55
C ILE A 46 -12.45 3.83 22.36
N PRO A 47 -11.26 3.29 22.02
CA PRO A 47 -10.47 3.79 20.91
C PRO A 47 -11.15 3.53 19.56
N PRO A 48 -10.80 4.30 18.52
CA PRO A 48 -11.29 4.06 17.17
C PRO A 48 -10.77 2.71 16.63
N VAL A 49 -11.63 1.96 15.96
CA VAL A 49 -11.32 0.62 15.47
C VAL A 49 -11.54 0.52 13.96
N ASN A 50 -10.56 -0.06 13.27
CA ASN A 50 -10.60 -0.33 11.83
C ASN A 50 -10.80 -1.83 11.60
N LEU A 51 -11.58 -2.21 10.59
CA LEU A 51 -11.79 -3.60 10.18
C LEU A 51 -10.59 -4.10 9.38
N VAL A 52 -9.60 -4.67 10.07
CA VAL A 52 -8.38 -5.23 9.44
C VAL A 52 -8.55 -6.71 9.11
N MET A 53 -9.53 -7.38 9.74
CA MET A 53 -9.85 -8.78 9.47
C MET A 53 -10.87 -8.95 8.33
N VAL A 54 -11.47 -7.85 7.85
CA VAL A 54 -12.57 -7.86 6.89
C VAL A 54 -12.36 -6.78 5.81
N PRO A 55 -11.89 -7.14 4.61
CA PRO A 55 -11.31 -8.44 4.26
C PRO A 55 -9.97 -8.67 4.97
N THR A 56 -9.55 -9.93 5.10
CA THR A 56 -8.22 -10.25 5.62
C THR A 56 -7.17 -10.01 4.53
N THR A 57 -6.11 -9.26 4.84
CA THR A 57 -4.97 -9.11 3.93
C THR A 57 -3.93 -10.19 4.17
N GLU A 58 -3.63 -10.93 3.11
CA GLU A 58 -2.73 -12.08 3.11
C GLU A 58 -1.32 -11.71 2.68
N SER A 59 -1.21 -10.85 1.67
CA SER A 59 0.06 -10.33 1.18
C SER A 59 -0.06 -8.85 0.83
N PHE A 60 1.08 -8.15 0.91
CA PHE A 60 1.21 -6.76 0.53
C PHE A 60 2.58 -6.54 -0.10
N VAL A 61 2.62 -6.35 -1.41
CA VAL A 61 3.85 -6.31 -2.20
C VAL A 61 3.86 -5.07 -3.07
N VAL A 62 4.69 -4.10 -2.70
CA VAL A 62 4.99 -2.95 -3.54
C VAL A 62 5.65 -3.45 -4.83
N GLN A 63 5.21 -2.94 -5.98
CA GLN A 63 5.75 -3.35 -7.27
C GLN A 63 6.80 -2.35 -7.78
N ASN A 64 7.83 -2.89 -8.44
CA ASN A 64 8.71 -2.07 -9.27
C ASN A 64 7.96 -1.63 -10.54
N LEU A 65 8.38 -0.50 -11.12
CA LEU A 65 7.86 -0.02 -12.40
C LEU A 65 7.97 -1.11 -13.48
N LYS A 66 7.12 -1.02 -14.51
CA LYS A 66 7.20 -1.88 -15.69
C LYS A 66 8.58 -1.75 -16.32
N SER A 67 9.10 -2.84 -16.88
CA SER A 67 10.49 -2.90 -17.37
C SER A 67 10.91 -1.74 -18.27
N HIS A 68 10.01 -1.24 -19.11
CA HIS A 68 10.24 -0.12 -20.02
C HIS A 68 10.18 1.28 -19.37
N LEU A 69 9.69 1.39 -18.13
CA LEU A 69 9.61 2.63 -17.35
C LEU A 69 10.65 2.67 -16.22
N ARG A 70 11.44 1.59 -16.05
CA ARG A 70 12.44 1.53 -14.99
C ARG A 70 13.57 2.52 -15.27
N PRO A 71 14.01 3.31 -14.27
CA PRO A 71 15.18 4.16 -14.41
C PRO A 71 16.42 3.33 -14.77
N VAL A 72 17.06 3.66 -15.89
CA VAL A 72 18.33 3.06 -16.30
C VAL A 72 19.44 4.06 -16.01
N LYS A 73 20.41 3.65 -15.20
CA LYS A 73 21.61 4.45 -14.98
C LYS A 73 22.45 4.40 -16.26
N LEU A 74 22.60 5.53 -16.93
CA LEU A 74 23.53 5.64 -18.05
C LEU A 74 24.95 5.44 -17.52
N GLU A 75 25.63 4.41 -18.03
CA GLU A 75 27.06 4.26 -17.81
C GLU A 75 27.77 5.39 -18.54
N LYS A 76 28.33 6.33 -17.77
CA LYS A 76 29.24 7.32 -18.34
C LYS A 76 30.51 6.59 -18.74
N THR A 77 30.71 6.38 -20.04
CA THR A 77 32.02 5.99 -20.57
C THR A 77 33.03 7.00 -20.05
N LYS A 78 34.00 6.57 -19.24
CA LYS A 78 35.07 7.45 -18.79
C LYS A 78 35.83 7.91 -20.04
N GLU A 79 35.63 9.15 -20.43
CA GLU A 79 36.56 9.81 -21.34
C GLU A 79 37.92 9.84 -20.61
N ASN A 80 38.91 9.12 -21.16
CA ASN A 80 40.28 9.14 -20.66
C ASN A 80 40.88 10.52 -20.95
N PHE A 81 40.61 11.49 -20.07
CA PHE A 81 41.26 12.80 -20.12
C PHE A 81 42.73 12.69 -19.70
N GLY A 82 43.60 12.44 -20.67
CA GLY A 82 45.03 12.82 -20.67
C GLY A 82 45.93 12.22 -19.57
N PRO A 83 47.25 12.48 -19.63
CA PRO A 83 48.27 11.80 -18.82
C PRO A 83 48.38 12.31 -17.36
N PHE A 84 47.45 13.15 -16.89
CA PHE A 84 47.52 13.70 -15.55
C PHE A 84 47.01 12.68 -14.52
N LEU A 85 47.96 12.15 -13.75
CA LEU A 85 47.72 11.32 -12.56
C LEU A 85 46.98 12.14 -11.49
N PHE A 86 45.66 12.03 -11.43
CA PHE A 86 44.95 12.34 -10.20
C PHE A 86 45.15 11.18 -9.23
N THR A 87 46.04 11.37 -8.26
CA THR A 87 46.16 10.49 -7.09
C THR A 87 44.79 10.50 -6.39
N PRO A 88 44.06 9.37 -6.33
CA PRO A 88 42.77 9.36 -5.66
C PRO A 88 43.05 9.40 -4.16
N ILE A 89 42.86 10.57 -3.55
CA ILE A 89 42.73 10.64 -2.09
C ILE A 89 41.40 9.95 -1.78
N ASN A 90 41.46 8.68 -1.35
CA ASN A 90 40.35 8.02 -0.71
C ASN A 90 40.04 8.80 0.57
N PHE A 91 39.18 9.82 0.46
CA PHE A 91 38.37 10.24 1.58
C PHE A 91 37.51 9.04 1.92
N GLY A 92 37.97 8.23 2.88
CA GLY A 92 37.17 7.22 3.53
C GLY A 92 35.95 7.92 4.09
N SER A 93 34.87 7.91 3.32
CA SER A 93 33.55 8.24 3.81
C SER A 93 33.27 7.23 4.90
N LEU A 94 33.42 7.71 6.13
CA LEU A 94 32.98 7.08 7.35
C LEU A 94 31.44 7.06 7.34
N GLU A 95 30.85 6.45 6.31
CA GLU A 95 29.45 6.11 6.26
C GLU A 95 29.27 5.00 7.27
N ARG A 96 28.93 5.43 8.49
CA ARG A 96 28.33 4.59 9.50
C ARG A 96 27.18 3.86 8.84
N LYS A 97 27.42 2.62 8.43
CA LYS A 97 26.38 1.65 8.13
C LYS A 97 25.60 1.43 9.43
N SER A 98 24.64 2.33 9.66
CA SER A 98 23.57 2.07 10.61
C SER A 98 22.78 0.93 9.99
N ASN A 99 23.12 -0.29 10.41
CA ASN A 99 22.31 -1.49 10.24
C ASN A 99 20.99 -1.31 11.01
N LYS A 100 20.14 -0.37 10.58
CA LYS A 100 18.71 -0.50 10.77
C LYS A 100 18.22 -1.31 9.58
N ALA A 101 17.54 -2.41 9.85
CA ALA A 101 16.74 -3.11 8.86
C ALA A 101 15.73 -2.09 8.31
N SER A 102 16.12 -1.38 7.26
CA SER A 102 15.26 -0.38 6.66
C SER A 102 14.30 -1.15 5.78
N ASN A 103 12.99 -0.97 5.99
CA ASN A 103 11.97 -1.37 5.02
C ASN A 103 12.06 -0.51 3.73
N LYS A 104 13.28 -0.12 3.35
CA LYS A 104 13.62 0.64 2.17
C LYS A 104 13.63 -0.33 1.01
N ILE A 105 12.89 0.02 -0.02
CA ILE A 105 12.78 -0.75 -1.25
C ILE A 105 14.01 -0.47 -2.12
N ASP A 106 14.56 -1.53 -2.73
CA ASP A 106 15.80 -1.48 -3.51
C ASP A 106 15.65 -0.88 -4.92
N TYR A 107 14.44 -0.48 -5.30
CA TYR A 107 14.14 0.15 -6.58
C TYR A 107 13.46 1.51 -6.39
N LEU A 108 13.52 2.32 -7.44
CA LEU A 108 13.02 3.68 -7.46
C LEU A 108 11.67 3.75 -8.16
N TRP A 109 10.83 4.69 -7.72
CA TRP A 109 9.66 5.14 -8.47
C TRP A 109 9.93 6.47 -9.15
N VAL A 110 9.13 6.80 -10.15
CA VAL A 110 9.29 8.00 -10.99
C VAL A 110 8.05 8.87 -10.80
N ALA A 111 8.24 10.16 -10.59
CA ALA A 111 7.14 11.11 -10.48
C ALA A 111 6.32 11.13 -11.77
N GLU A 112 5.00 11.33 -11.65
CA GLU A 112 4.00 11.28 -12.72
C GLU A 112 3.80 9.90 -13.39
N GLU A 113 4.52 8.86 -12.97
CA GLU A 113 4.32 7.49 -13.45
C GLU A 113 3.38 6.68 -12.56
N LEU A 114 2.64 5.74 -13.17
CA LEU A 114 1.72 4.87 -12.44
C LEU A 114 2.49 3.83 -11.63
N CYS A 115 2.32 3.91 -10.32
CA CYS A 115 2.91 3.00 -9.34
C CYS A 115 1.85 2.00 -8.85
N GLU A 116 2.27 0.76 -8.59
CA GLU A 116 1.37 -0.33 -8.24
C GLU A 116 1.80 -1.02 -6.94
N VAL A 117 0.80 -1.43 -6.15
CA VAL A 117 0.96 -2.29 -4.98
C VAL A 117 -0.02 -3.43 -5.14
N LYS A 118 0.48 -4.67 -5.07
CA LYS A 118 -0.35 -5.87 -5.14
C LYS A 118 -0.65 -6.37 -3.73
N LEU A 119 -1.89 -6.74 -3.52
CA LEU A 119 -2.40 -7.31 -2.29
C LEU A 119 -3.09 -8.63 -2.62
N GLU A 120 -3.09 -9.55 -1.67
CA GLU A 120 -4.00 -10.70 -1.67
C GLU A 120 -5.01 -10.51 -0.55
N LEU A 121 -6.30 -10.59 -0.88
CA LEU A 121 -7.41 -10.41 0.05
C LEU A 121 -8.21 -11.70 0.18
N SER A 122 -8.66 -12.00 1.40
CA SER A 122 -9.55 -13.12 1.69
C SER A 122 -10.85 -12.61 2.30
N ASN A 123 -11.98 -13.11 1.81
CA ASN A 123 -13.29 -12.88 2.39
C ASN A 123 -13.57 -13.98 3.44
N PRO A 124 -13.67 -13.62 4.73
CA PRO A 124 -13.91 -14.59 5.78
C PRO A 124 -15.38 -15.01 5.94
N PHE A 125 -16.28 -14.52 5.09
CA PHE A 125 -17.73 -14.73 5.23
C PHE A 125 -18.34 -15.57 4.10
N PRO A 126 -19.44 -16.30 4.40
CA PRO A 126 -20.18 -17.10 3.44
C PRO A 126 -21.18 -16.25 2.61
N PHE A 127 -20.84 -15.00 2.31
CA PHE A 127 -21.62 -14.11 1.45
C PHE A 127 -20.69 -13.18 0.66
N GLU A 128 -21.20 -12.57 -0.41
CA GLU A 128 -20.43 -11.62 -1.23
C GLU A 128 -20.08 -10.36 -0.45
N LEU A 129 -18.78 -10.06 -0.35
CA LEU A 129 -18.28 -8.91 0.37
C LEU A 129 -17.90 -7.80 -0.60
N GLU A 130 -18.70 -6.74 -0.63
CA GLU A 130 -18.35 -5.52 -1.35
C GLU A 130 -17.24 -4.76 -0.60
N VAL A 131 -16.14 -4.52 -1.30
CA VAL A 131 -14.98 -3.77 -0.82
C VAL A 131 -14.82 -2.56 -1.71
N SER A 132 -15.24 -1.39 -1.22
CA SER A 132 -15.32 -0.17 -2.01
C SER A 132 -14.29 0.87 -1.58
N ASN A 133 -13.99 1.78 -2.51
CA ASN A 133 -13.14 2.94 -2.27
C ASN A 133 -11.79 2.62 -1.60
N MET A 134 -11.19 1.49 -2.01
CA MET A 134 -9.86 1.12 -1.55
C MET A 134 -8.81 2.07 -2.08
N ARG A 135 -7.93 2.57 -1.21
CA ARG A 135 -6.84 3.50 -1.57
C ARG A 135 -5.62 3.23 -0.73
N LEU A 136 -4.42 3.52 -1.25
CA LEU A 136 -3.17 3.43 -0.50
C LEU A 136 -3.10 4.53 0.56
N LEU A 137 -2.57 4.17 1.73
CA LEU A 137 -2.23 5.11 2.78
C LEU A 137 -0.74 5.42 2.70
N THR A 138 -0.41 6.67 2.39
CA THR A 138 0.97 7.11 2.21
C THR A 138 1.31 8.31 3.11
N SER A 139 2.61 8.48 3.39
CA SER A 139 3.20 9.64 4.05
C SER A 139 4.50 10.07 3.35
N GLY A 140 4.93 11.31 3.55
CA GLY A 140 6.10 11.88 2.87
C GLY A 140 5.72 12.60 1.58
N ALA A 141 6.33 12.21 0.46
CA ALA A 141 6.05 12.80 -0.85
C ALA A 141 4.54 12.75 -1.22
N VAL A 142 4.05 13.78 -1.91
CA VAL A 142 2.64 13.83 -2.33
C VAL A 142 2.33 12.69 -3.30
N PHE A 143 1.37 11.85 -2.92
CA PHE A 143 0.94 10.69 -3.69
C PHE A 143 -0.58 10.70 -3.89
N GLU A 144 -1.00 10.59 -5.14
CA GLU A 144 -2.40 10.53 -5.54
C GLU A 144 -2.81 9.06 -5.73
N SER A 145 -3.51 8.50 -4.75
CA SER A 145 -4.02 7.12 -4.84
C SER A 145 -5.34 7.06 -5.61
N LEU A 146 -5.42 6.12 -6.56
CA LEU A 146 -6.65 5.84 -7.30
C LEU A 146 -7.58 4.95 -6.46
N PRO A 147 -8.89 5.27 -6.38
CA PRO A 147 -9.86 4.42 -5.72
C PRO A 147 -10.11 3.14 -6.50
N LEU A 148 -10.20 2.01 -5.80
CA LEU A 148 -10.62 0.73 -6.36
C LEU A 148 -11.85 0.19 -5.61
N THR A 149 -12.82 -0.32 -6.35
CA THR A 149 -13.97 -1.05 -5.81
C THR A 149 -14.04 -2.43 -6.44
N LEU A 150 -14.24 -3.47 -5.62
CA LEU A 150 -14.38 -4.85 -6.06
C LEU A 150 -15.35 -5.62 -5.14
N THR A 151 -15.83 -6.76 -5.61
CA THR A 151 -16.66 -7.68 -4.82
C THR A 151 -15.91 -9.00 -4.66
N LEU A 152 -15.70 -9.41 -3.42
CA LEU A 152 -15.09 -10.69 -3.10
C LEU A 152 -16.18 -11.78 -3.00
N PRO A 153 -16.03 -12.93 -3.68
CA PRO A 153 -16.96 -14.04 -3.54
C PRO A 153 -17.04 -14.59 -2.10
N PRO A 154 -18.09 -15.35 -1.75
CA PRO A 154 -18.18 -16.05 -0.47
C PRO A 154 -16.95 -16.94 -0.23
N ASP A 155 -16.39 -16.88 0.97
CA ASP A 155 -15.24 -17.68 1.43
C ASP A 155 -14.00 -17.61 0.51
N ALA A 156 -13.89 -16.55 -0.30
CA ALA A 156 -12.79 -16.37 -1.23
C ALA A 156 -11.46 -16.22 -0.47
N THR A 157 -10.41 -16.87 -0.98
CA THR A 157 -9.07 -16.87 -0.37
C THR A 157 -8.05 -16.38 -1.38
N ASN A 158 -7.11 -15.54 -0.94
CA ASN A 158 -5.97 -15.02 -1.73
C ASN A 158 -6.37 -14.40 -3.09
N VAL A 159 -7.45 -13.62 -3.11
CA VAL A 159 -7.85 -12.87 -4.31
C VAL A 159 -6.86 -11.74 -4.55
N GLY A 160 -6.16 -11.81 -5.68
CA GLY A 160 -5.19 -10.79 -6.09
C GLY A 160 -5.86 -9.48 -6.46
N VAL A 161 -5.42 -8.39 -5.84
CA VAL A 161 -5.91 -7.02 -6.02
C VAL A 161 -4.73 -6.08 -6.23
N THR A 162 -4.85 -5.14 -7.18
CA THR A 162 -3.81 -4.14 -7.44
C THR A 162 -4.34 -2.76 -7.09
N LEU A 163 -3.74 -2.11 -6.09
CA LEU A 163 -3.94 -0.70 -5.83
C LEU A 163 -2.89 0.11 -6.59
N SER A 164 -3.32 1.24 -7.14
CA SER A 164 -2.47 2.07 -7.99
C SER A 164 -2.57 3.54 -7.61
N GLY A 165 -1.55 4.29 -7.97
CA GLY A 165 -1.53 5.74 -7.80
C GLY A 165 -0.29 6.36 -8.42
N THR A 166 -0.19 7.67 -8.33
CA THR A 166 0.88 8.45 -8.96
C THR A 166 1.54 9.37 -7.94
N SER A 167 2.86 9.36 -7.88
CA SER A 167 3.59 10.35 -7.07
C SER A 167 3.67 11.68 -7.82
N LYS A 168 3.24 12.76 -7.17
CA LYS A 168 3.28 14.14 -7.71
C LYS A 168 4.53 14.90 -7.31
N GLU A 169 5.24 14.38 -6.31
CA GLU A 169 6.45 14.99 -5.78
C GLU A 169 7.60 13.99 -5.77
N VAL A 170 8.82 14.53 -5.87
CA VAL A 170 10.09 13.83 -5.73
C VAL A 170 10.46 13.77 -4.26
N GLY A 171 10.92 12.63 -3.78
CA GLY A 171 11.30 12.47 -2.38
C GLY A 171 11.09 11.07 -1.85
N GLN A 172 11.18 10.90 -0.53
CA GLN A 172 10.87 9.65 0.13
C GLN A 172 9.35 9.52 0.30
N LEU A 173 8.80 8.42 -0.21
CA LEU A 173 7.40 8.04 -0.07
C LEU A 173 7.31 6.82 0.85
N GLU A 174 6.53 6.93 1.90
CA GLU A 174 6.26 5.85 2.84
C GLU A 174 4.86 5.29 2.59
N ILE A 175 4.76 4.00 2.29
CA ILE A 175 3.50 3.28 2.13
C ILE A 175 3.22 2.56 3.45
N THR A 176 2.13 2.95 4.12
CA THR A 176 1.82 2.52 5.49
C THR A 176 0.60 1.60 5.59
N GLY A 177 -0.09 1.35 4.48
CA GLY A 177 -1.24 0.45 4.39
C GLY A 177 -2.24 0.88 3.33
N TYR A 178 -3.52 0.64 3.59
CA TYR A 178 -4.61 1.03 2.70
C TYR A 178 -5.86 1.44 3.51
N SER A 179 -6.70 2.31 2.94
CA SER A 179 -8.07 2.56 3.42
C SER A 179 -9.05 1.71 2.62
N THR A 180 -10.17 1.33 3.22
CA THR A 180 -11.25 0.59 2.56
C THR A 180 -12.60 0.98 3.15
N HIS A 181 -13.67 0.76 2.40
CA HIS A 181 -15.05 0.86 2.88
C HIS A 181 -15.75 -0.48 2.68
N THR A 182 -16.03 -1.16 3.78
CA THR A 182 -16.53 -2.54 3.79
C THR A 182 -17.54 -2.71 4.92
N LEU A 183 -18.60 -3.49 4.71
CA LEU A 183 -19.75 -3.61 5.64
C LEU A 183 -20.34 -2.24 6.05
N GLY A 184 -20.27 -1.25 5.17
CA GLY A 184 -20.72 0.13 5.44
C GLY A 184 -19.83 0.94 6.40
N VAL A 185 -18.64 0.43 6.75
CA VAL A 185 -17.67 1.12 7.63
C VAL A 185 -16.39 1.50 6.89
N LYS A 186 -15.97 2.76 7.01
CA LYS A 186 -14.65 3.23 6.57
C LYS A 186 -13.56 2.75 7.52
N SER A 187 -12.50 2.15 6.99
CA SER A 187 -11.40 1.59 7.77
C SER A 187 -10.06 2.00 7.19
N ASN A 188 -9.12 2.37 8.06
CA ASN A 188 -7.71 2.61 7.73
C ASN A 188 -6.87 1.42 8.22
N CYS A 189 -6.59 0.49 7.31
CA CYS A 189 -5.84 -0.73 7.55
C CYS A 189 -4.34 -0.45 7.41
N ARG A 190 -3.71 -0.03 8.51
CA ARG A 190 -2.25 0.17 8.55
C ARG A 190 -1.53 -1.16 8.67
N LEU A 191 -0.43 -1.34 7.94
CA LEU A 191 0.33 -2.61 7.88
C LEU A 191 0.75 -3.12 9.26
N LYS A 192 1.18 -2.22 10.15
CA LYS A 192 1.51 -2.52 11.56
C LYS A 192 0.39 -3.20 12.37
N ASN A 193 -0.86 -3.07 11.93
CA ASN A 193 -2.03 -3.66 12.60
C ASN A 193 -2.52 -4.94 11.88
N ILE A 194 -1.91 -5.31 10.75
CA ILE A 194 -2.27 -6.50 9.98
C ILE A 194 -1.40 -7.66 10.47
N PRO A 195 -1.95 -8.70 11.12
CA PRO A 195 -1.14 -9.75 11.75
C PRO A 195 -0.28 -10.57 10.78
N ARG A 196 -0.70 -10.69 9.50
CA ARG A 196 -0.01 -11.48 8.48
C ARG A 196 1.12 -10.73 7.76
N ILE A 197 1.20 -9.41 7.91
CA ILE A 197 2.24 -8.59 7.30
C ILE A 197 3.31 -8.28 8.34
N GLY A 198 4.56 -8.65 8.05
CA GLY A 198 5.69 -8.45 8.98
C GLY A 198 6.20 -7.00 8.98
N GLU A 199 6.04 -6.29 7.87
CA GLU A 199 6.49 -4.92 7.71
C GLU A 199 5.45 -3.90 8.21
N SER A 200 5.91 -2.87 8.91
CA SER A 200 5.04 -1.78 9.40
C SER A 200 4.84 -0.65 8.38
N MET A 201 5.75 -0.55 7.40
CA MET A 201 5.77 0.44 6.33
C MET A 201 6.73 -0.03 5.23
N PHE A 202 6.59 0.51 4.02
CA PHE A 202 7.58 0.41 2.95
C PHE A 202 8.03 1.80 2.52
N SER A 203 9.34 2.04 2.39
CA SER A 203 9.89 3.33 1.94
C SER A 203 10.43 3.20 0.52
N VAL A 204 9.86 3.97 -0.41
CA VAL A 204 10.30 4.06 -1.80
C VAL A 204 10.84 5.46 -2.07
N GLU A 205 11.96 5.53 -2.78
CA GLU A 205 12.49 6.80 -3.24
C GLU A 205 11.89 7.14 -4.62
N VAL A 206 11.23 8.29 -4.69
CA VAL A 206 10.64 8.83 -5.90
C VAL A 206 11.61 9.82 -6.51
N ILE A 207 12.00 9.58 -7.77
CA ILE A 207 12.86 10.45 -8.57
C ILE A 207 12.03 11.33 -9.53
N PRO A 208 12.62 12.40 -10.10
CA PRO A 208 11.93 13.22 -11.10
C PRO A 208 11.46 12.42 -12.32
N ALA A 209 10.43 12.92 -12.99
CA ALA A 209 9.94 12.37 -14.25
C ALA A 209 11.10 12.20 -15.26
N LEU A 210 11.15 11.03 -15.90
CA LEU A 210 12.24 10.69 -16.82
C LEU A 210 11.87 11.04 -18.26
N PRO A 211 12.85 11.44 -19.09
CA PRO A 211 12.61 11.62 -20.52
C PRO A 211 12.27 10.27 -21.17
N LEU A 212 11.16 10.23 -21.92
CA LEU A 212 10.75 9.04 -22.68
C LEU A 212 11.42 9.03 -24.05
N LEU A 213 12.00 7.89 -24.43
CA LEU A 213 12.62 7.69 -25.74
C LEU A 213 11.62 6.97 -26.66
N GLN A 214 11.07 7.70 -27.63
CA GLN A 214 10.14 7.13 -28.61
C GLN A 214 10.90 6.71 -29.87
N VAL A 215 10.82 5.43 -30.22
CA VAL A 215 11.40 4.91 -31.47
C VAL A 215 10.28 4.75 -32.50
N SER A 216 10.34 5.52 -33.58
CA SER A 216 9.48 5.33 -34.76
C SER A 216 10.31 4.73 -35.89
N SER A 217 9.89 3.58 -36.43
CA SER A 217 10.42 3.07 -37.69
C SER A 217 9.37 3.25 -38.80
N PRO A 218 9.72 3.82 -39.97
CA PRO A 218 8.85 3.75 -41.13
C PRO A 218 8.81 2.30 -41.64
N LEU A 219 7.61 1.73 -41.80
CA LEU A 219 7.47 0.47 -42.54
C LEU A 219 7.96 0.67 -43.98
N PRO A 220 8.68 -0.30 -44.57
CA PRO A 220 8.89 -0.31 -46.01
C PRO A 220 7.53 -0.57 -46.68
N THR A 221 7.04 0.40 -47.44
CA THR A 221 5.96 0.20 -48.40
C THR A 221 6.40 -0.88 -49.40
N LYS A 222 5.64 -1.98 -49.45
CA LYS A 222 5.80 -3.04 -50.45
C LYS A 222 5.56 -2.51 -51.86
#